data_AF-A0A9X2E5P3-F1
#
_entry.id   AF-A0A9X2E5P3-F1
#
_cell.length_a   1.000
_cell.length_b   1.000
_cell.length_c   1.000
_cell.angle_alpha   90.00
_cell.angle_beta   90.00
_cell.angle_gamma   90.00
#
_symmetry.space_group_name_H-M   'P 1'
#
loop_
_entity.id
_entity.type
_entity.pdbx_description
1 polymer ?
#
loop_
_entity_poly.entity_id
_entity_poly.type
_entity_poly.pdbx_seq_one_letter_code
_entity_poly.pdbx_strand_id
1 'polypeptide(L)'
;MRSARELGEPRGEEPSRSARHAAMELLGQRWMLRVVWELEPGALGFLELRRRMGNCSSSMLSARLHTLQDAGLAVKRPDKSHELTPAGMELARALRPLWAWSDDWHASGAERPRR
;
A
#
# COMPACT_ATOMS: atom_id res chain seq x y z
N MET A 1 -30.99 10.16 -47.73
CA MET A 1 -31.74 10.03 -46.46
C MET A 1 -30.94 9.16 -45.50
N ARG A 2 -31.14 9.39 -44.20
CA ARG A 2 -30.25 9.13 -43.06
C ARG A 2 -30.09 7.64 -42.72
N SER A 3 -28.91 7.24 -42.24
CA SER A 3 -28.70 6.67 -40.90
C SER A 3 -27.35 5.98 -40.80
N ALA A 4 -26.35 6.69 -40.25
CA ALA A 4 -25.25 6.06 -39.54
C ALA A 4 -25.56 6.25 -38.05
N ARG A 5 -26.14 5.21 -37.45
CA ARG A 5 -26.38 5.11 -36.01
C ARG A 5 -25.12 4.59 -35.34
N GLU A 6 -24.68 5.35 -34.34
CA GLU A 6 -24.12 4.86 -33.08
C GLU A 6 -22.87 3.96 -33.16
N LEU A 7 -21.71 4.60 -33.20
CA LEU A 7 -20.55 4.10 -32.47
C LEU A 7 -20.48 4.88 -31.17
N GLY A 8 -20.95 4.26 -30.09
CA GLY A 8 -20.69 4.74 -28.74
C GLY A 8 -19.19 4.79 -28.53
N GLU A 9 -18.65 5.98 -28.34
CA GLU A 9 -17.26 6.16 -27.92
C GLU A 9 -17.04 5.41 -26.59
N PRO A 10 -15.93 4.68 -26.42
CA PRO A 10 -15.59 4.17 -25.11
C PRO A 10 -15.35 5.38 -24.21
N ARG A 11 -16.21 5.57 -23.19
CA ARG A 11 -15.94 6.49 -22.08
C ARG A 11 -14.61 6.08 -21.48
N GLY A 12 -13.54 6.77 -21.87
CA GLY A 12 -12.23 6.61 -21.27
C GLY A 12 -12.37 6.91 -19.78
N GLU A 13 -12.19 5.88 -18.94
CA GLU A 13 -11.92 6.12 -17.54
C GLU A 13 -10.70 7.04 -17.46
N GLU A 14 -10.87 8.22 -16.87
CA GLU A 14 -9.76 9.15 -16.72
C GLU A 14 -8.58 8.44 -16.04
N PRO A 15 -7.38 8.46 -16.62
CA PRO A 15 -6.22 7.69 -16.12
C PRO A 15 -5.94 7.92 -14.63
N SER A 16 -6.23 9.11 -14.11
CA SER A 16 -6.12 9.47 -12.69
C SER A 16 -7.09 8.72 -11.78
N ARG A 17 -8.32 8.44 -12.24
CA ARG A 17 -9.31 7.67 -11.48
C ARG A 17 -8.89 6.20 -11.39
N SER A 18 -8.40 5.64 -12.50
CA SER A 18 -7.88 4.27 -12.56
C SER A 18 -6.63 4.12 -11.68
N ALA A 19 -5.67 5.07 -11.74
CA ALA A 19 -4.46 5.03 -10.92
C ALA A 19 -4.74 5.11 -9.41
N ARG A 20 -5.69 5.95 -8.98
CA ARG A 20 -6.10 6.02 -7.56
C ARG A 20 -6.75 4.72 -7.09
N HIS A 21 -7.62 4.12 -7.90
CA HIS A 21 -8.21 2.83 -7.57
C HIS A 21 -7.15 1.73 -7.47
N ALA A 22 -6.22 1.65 -8.42
CA ALA A 22 -5.12 0.67 -8.35
C ALA A 22 -4.26 0.84 -7.09
N ALA A 23 -3.97 2.08 -6.68
CA ALA A 23 -3.27 2.36 -5.43
C ALA A 23 -4.10 1.90 -4.21
N MET A 24 -5.41 2.17 -4.19
CA MET A 24 -6.31 1.70 -3.12
C MET A 24 -6.37 0.17 -3.06
N GLU A 25 -6.44 -0.51 -4.20
CA GLU A 25 -6.43 -1.97 -4.28
C GLU A 25 -5.12 -2.55 -3.76
N LEU A 26 -3.98 -1.96 -4.11
CA LEU A 26 -2.66 -2.36 -3.62
C LEU A 26 -2.57 -2.19 -2.10
N LEU A 27 -2.89 -1.00 -1.59
CA LEU A 27 -2.74 -0.64 -0.18
C LEU A 27 -3.79 -1.31 0.71
N GLY A 28 -4.97 -1.62 0.16
CA GLY A 28 -6.04 -2.34 0.85
C GLY A 28 -5.72 -3.82 1.11
N GLN A 29 -4.66 -4.37 0.49
CA GLN A 29 -4.26 -5.74 0.74
C GLN A 29 -3.78 -5.94 2.18
N ARG A 30 -4.20 -7.06 2.78
CA ARG A 30 -3.81 -7.42 4.14
C ARG A 30 -2.28 -7.38 4.31
N TRP A 31 -1.82 -6.65 5.33
CA TRP A 31 -0.42 -6.39 5.68
C TRP A 31 0.33 -5.36 4.83
N MET A 32 -0.23 -4.86 3.72
CA MET A 32 0.54 -4.00 2.80
C MET A 32 1.01 -2.70 3.47
N LEU A 33 0.08 -1.94 4.05
CA LEU A 33 0.40 -0.70 4.76
C LEU A 33 1.36 -0.93 5.94
N ARG A 34 1.25 -2.07 6.62
CA ARG A 34 2.16 -2.42 7.72
C ARG A 34 3.58 -2.69 7.22
N VAL A 35 3.76 -3.37 6.09
CA VAL A 35 5.10 -3.59 5.51
C VAL A 35 5.73 -2.26 5.10
N VAL A 36 4.96 -1.36 4.47
CA VAL A 36 5.44 -0.02 4.10
C VAL A 36 5.85 0.77 5.35
N TRP A 37 5.04 0.76 6.41
CA TRP A 37 5.37 1.41 7.68
C TRP A 37 6.69 0.88 8.27
N GLU A 38 6.86 -0.43 8.36
CA GLU A 38 8.05 -1.02 8.98
C GLU A 38 9.35 -0.76 8.21
N LEU A 39 9.27 -0.54 6.89
CA LEU A 39 10.40 -0.23 6.03
C LEU A 39 10.69 1.28 5.92
N GLU A 40 9.79 2.16 6.38
CA GLU A 40 9.98 3.62 6.34
C GLU A 40 11.26 4.08 7.06
N PRO A 41 11.63 3.55 8.25
CA PRO A 41 12.84 3.98 8.95
C PRO A 41 14.14 3.57 8.25
N GLY A 42 14.08 2.61 7.32
CA GLY A 42 15.23 2.13 6.57
C GLY A 42 15.20 0.63 6.29
N ALA A 43 16.30 0.14 5.71
CA ALA A 43 16.40 -1.23 5.26
C ALA A 43 16.35 -2.25 6.41
N LEU A 44 15.59 -3.34 6.21
CA LEU A 44 15.45 -4.43 7.19
C LEU A 44 15.69 -5.81 6.55
N GLY A 45 16.43 -6.67 7.27
CA GLY A 45 16.50 -8.10 6.94
C GLY A 45 15.12 -8.77 7.07
N PHE A 46 14.87 -9.85 6.30
CA PHE A 46 13.58 -10.54 6.31
C PHE A 46 13.14 -11.03 7.71
N LEU A 47 14.08 -11.59 8.48
CA LEU A 47 13.78 -12.11 9.83
C LEU A 47 13.44 -10.99 10.81
N GLU A 48 14.13 -9.85 10.70
CA GLU A 48 13.86 -8.66 11.52
C GLU A 48 12.47 -8.12 11.21
N LEU A 49 12.18 -7.89 9.92
CA LEU A 49 10.88 -7.44 9.48
C LEU A 49 9.77 -8.40 9.93
N ARG A 50 9.94 -9.71 9.75
CA ARG A 50 8.98 -10.73 10.21
C ARG A 50 8.71 -10.63 11.71
N ARG A 51 9.73 -10.40 12.53
CA ARG A 51 9.55 -10.25 13.98
C ARG A 51 8.68 -9.05 14.33
N ARG A 52 8.81 -7.94 13.60
CA ARG A 52 7.99 -6.73 13.79
C ARG A 52 6.55 -6.90 13.29
N MET A 53 6.34 -7.79 12.32
CA MET A 53 5.03 -8.04 11.72
C MET A 53 4.11 -8.97 12.56
N GLY A 54 4.57 -9.49 13.71
CA GLY A 54 3.75 -10.26 14.64
C GLY A 54 3.16 -11.55 14.04
N ASN A 55 1.84 -11.60 13.85
CA ASN A 55 1.11 -12.77 13.34
C ASN A 55 1.11 -12.89 11.80
N CYS A 56 1.85 -12.05 11.08
CA CYS A 56 2.07 -12.23 9.65
C CYS A 56 2.94 -13.47 9.38
N SER A 57 2.45 -14.40 8.57
CA SER A 57 3.23 -15.58 8.18
C SER A 57 4.39 -15.20 7.25
N SER A 58 5.46 -16.01 7.24
CA SER A 58 6.59 -15.81 6.33
C SER A 58 6.17 -15.80 4.85
N SER A 59 5.25 -16.68 4.47
CA SER A 59 4.72 -16.74 3.10
C SER A 59 3.97 -15.46 2.72
N MET A 60 3.15 -14.92 3.62
CA MET A 60 2.41 -13.69 3.40
C MET A 60 3.37 -12.49 3.31
N LEU A 61 4.34 -12.38 4.22
CA LEU A 61 5.34 -11.32 4.16
C LEU A 61 6.14 -11.36 2.85
N SER A 62 6.57 -12.56 2.43
CA SER A 62 7.26 -12.74 1.15
C SER A 62 6.42 -12.30 -0.03
N ALA A 63 5.12 -12.65 -0.05
CA ALA A 63 4.21 -12.21 -1.11
C ALA A 63 4.06 -10.68 -1.14
N ARG A 64 3.95 -10.02 0.02
CA ARG A 64 3.85 -8.55 0.10
C ARG A 64 5.12 -7.85 -0.38
N LEU A 65 6.28 -8.36 0.02
CA LEU A 65 7.56 -7.84 -0.46
C LEU A 65 7.70 -7.99 -1.98
N HIS A 66 7.23 -9.10 -2.55
CA HIS A 66 7.20 -9.30 -4.00
C HIS A 66 6.26 -8.29 -4.68
N THR A 67 5.02 -8.14 -4.18
CA THR A 67 4.07 -7.17 -4.73
C THR A 67 4.61 -5.73 -4.70
N LEU A 68 5.29 -5.34 -3.60
CA LEU A 68 5.92 -4.01 -3.52
C LEU A 68 7.11 -3.86 -4.48
N GLN A 69 7.86 -4.93 -4.73
CA GLN A 69 8.94 -4.94 -5.72
C GLN A 69 8.40 -4.82 -7.15
N ASP A 70 7.35 -5.58 -7.49
CA ASP A 70 6.68 -5.50 -8.79
C ASP A 70 6.10 -4.10 -9.05
N ALA A 71 5.59 -3.46 -8.00
CA ALA A 71 5.09 -2.09 -8.06
C ALA A 71 6.20 -1.02 -8.05
N GLY A 72 7.48 -1.41 -7.97
CA GLY A 72 8.61 -0.49 -7.91
C GLY A 72 8.70 0.34 -6.62
N LEU A 73 8.01 -0.08 -5.55
CA LEU A 73 7.94 0.61 -4.26
C LEU A 73 8.96 0.07 -3.24
N ALA A 74 9.46 -1.15 -3.43
CA ALA A 74 10.51 -1.73 -2.60
C ALA A 74 11.57 -2.41 -3.44
N VAL A 75 12.76 -2.59 -2.86
CA VAL A 75 13.88 -3.30 -3.47
C VAL A 75 14.53 -4.22 -2.45
N LYS A 76 15.03 -5.36 -2.92
CA LYS A 76 15.91 -6.24 -2.14
C LYS A 76 17.36 -5.88 -2.43
N ARG A 77 18.08 -5.46 -1.40
CA ARG A 77 19.50 -5.07 -1.47
C ARG A 77 20.43 -6.29 -1.59
N PRO A 78 21.71 -6.10 -1.97
CA PRO A 78 22.69 -7.19 -2.07
C PRO A 78 22.90 -7.96 -0.75
N ASP A 79 22.78 -7.28 0.39
CA ASP A 79 22.86 -7.87 1.73
C ASP A 79 21.57 -8.62 2.15
N LYS A 80 20.62 -8.78 1.22
CA LYS A 80 19.31 -9.43 1.41
C LYS A 80 18.35 -8.66 2.32
N SER A 81 18.66 -7.43 2.71
CA SER A 81 17.70 -6.53 3.33
C SER A 81 16.71 -5.99 2.31
N HIS A 82 15.54 -5.55 2.78
CA HIS A 82 14.49 -4.95 1.97
C HIS A 82 14.40 -3.48 2.37
N GLU A 83 14.23 -2.61 1.39
CA GLU A 83 14.19 -1.16 1.56
C GLU A 83 13.14 -0.56 0.63
N LEU A 84 12.53 0.56 1.02
CA LEU A 84 11.67 1.32 0.12
C LEU A 84 12.51 2.00 -0.96
N THR A 85 12.00 2.02 -2.20
CA THR A 85 12.57 2.84 -3.27
C THR A 85 12.26 4.32 -3.02
N PRO A 86 12.82 5.27 -3.80
CA PRO A 86 12.39 6.67 -3.73
C PRO A 86 10.86 6.85 -3.85
N ALA A 87 10.21 6.12 -4.76
CA ALA A 87 8.75 6.11 -4.90
C ALA A 87 8.04 5.49 -3.69
N GLY A 88 8.59 4.41 -3.11
CA GLY A 88 8.10 3.84 -1.85
C GLY A 88 8.19 4.82 -0.68
N MET A 89 9.26 5.60 -0.61
CA MET A 89 9.43 6.65 0.41
C MET A 89 8.48 7.83 0.18
N GLU A 90 8.15 8.19 -1.06
CA GLU A 90 7.09 9.17 -1.37
C GLU A 90 5.74 8.69 -0.87
N LEU A 91 5.39 7.43 -1.15
CA LEU A 91 4.17 6.80 -0.63
C LEU A 91 4.16 6.81 0.92
N ALA A 92 5.25 6.40 1.58
CA ALA A 92 5.33 6.41 3.03
C ALA A 92 5.10 7.82 3.61
N ARG A 93 5.68 8.86 2.99
CA ARG A 93 5.43 10.26 3.37
C ARG A 93 3.97 10.67 3.18
N ALA A 94 3.34 10.26 2.08
CA ALA A 94 1.93 10.55 1.81
C ALA A 94 0.98 9.88 2.82
N LEU A 95 1.40 8.78 3.45
CA LEU A 95 0.64 8.08 4.49
C LEU A 95 0.80 8.69 5.89
N ARG A 96 1.80 9.54 6.14
CA ARG A 96 2.02 10.13 7.47
C ARG A 96 0.81 10.92 8.02
N PRO A 97 0.11 11.77 7.23
CA PRO A 97 -1.09 12.44 7.73
C PRO A 97 -2.21 11.46 8.09
N LEU A 98 -2.31 10.33 7.39
CA LEU A 98 -3.27 9.27 7.71
C LEU A 98 -2.92 8.61 9.05
N TRP A 99 -1.64 8.44 9.36
CA TRP A 99 -1.17 7.88 10.64
C TRP A 99 -1.45 8.83 11.80
N ALA A 100 -1.14 10.12 11.62
CA ALA A 100 -1.47 11.15 12.60
C ALA A 100 -2.99 11.21 12.88
N TRP A 101 -3.80 11.20 11.82
CA TRP A 101 -5.26 11.13 11.97
C TRP A 101 -5.72 9.88 12.73
N SER A 102 -5.05 8.74 12.53
CA SER A 102 -5.43 7.48 13.21
C SER A 102 -5.20 7.54 14.72
N ASP A 103 -4.17 8.27 15.17
CA ASP A 103 -3.91 8.48 16.59
C ASP A 103 -5.04 9.30 17.24
N ASP A 104 -5.49 10.36 16.55
CA ASP A 104 -6.63 11.19 16.98
C ASP A 104 -7.94 10.41 16.95
N TRP A 105 -8.17 9.59 15.92
CA TRP A 105 -9.35 8.74 15.80
C TRP A 105 -9.42 7.68 16.91
N HIS A 106 -8.28 7.14 17.31
CA HIS A 106 -8.20 6.24 18.47
C HIS A 106 -8.43 6.97 19.79
N ALA A 107 -7.90 8.19 19.95
CA ALA A 107 -8.04 8.99 21.17
C ALA A 107 -9.46 9.55 21.38
N SER A 108 -10.19 9.82 20.29
CA SER A 108 -11.53 10.45 20.30
C SER A 108 -12.69 9.51 20.68
N GLY A 109 -12.43 8.25 21.04
CA GLY A 109 -13.43 7.31 21.54
C GLY A 109 -13.80 6.24 20.50
N ALA A 110 -13.51 4.96 20.67
CA ALA A 110 -13.61 4.19 21.91
C ALA A 110 -14.88 4.43 22.76
N GLU A 111 -15.84 5.25 22.30
CA GLU A 111 -17.26 5.07 22.62
C GLU A 111 -17.86 4.14 21.57
N ARG A 112 -17.47 2.87 21.63
CA ARG A 112 -18.25 1.83 20.97
C ARG A 112 -19.39 1.46 21.92
N PRO A 113 -20.67 1.61 21.54
CA PRO A 113 -21.76 1.12 22.36
C PRO A 113 -21.57 -0.38 22.57
N ARG A 114 -21.53 -0.80 23.84
CA ARG A 114 -21.55 -2.22 24.21
C ARG A 114 -22.81 -2.83 23.58
N ARG A 115 -22.64 -3.73 22.61
CA ARG A 115 -23.69 -4.67 22.19
C ARG A 115 -23.49 -5.98 22.92
#